data_AF-A0A956RXD6-F1
#
_entry.id   AF-A0A956RXD6-F1
#
_cell.length_a   1.000
_cell.length_b   1.000
_cell.length_c   1.000
_cell.angle_alpha   90.00
_cell.angle_beta   90.00
_cell.angle_gamma   90.00
#
_symmetry.space_group_name_H-M   'P 1'
#
loop_
_entity.id
_entity.type
_entity.pdbx_description
1 polymer ?
#
loop_
_entity_poly.entity_id
_entity_poly.type
_entity_poly.pdbx_seq_one_letter_code
_entity_poly.pdbx_strand_id
1 'polypeptide(L)' 'PPAAVLLKKAAGIPKGAGVPNRDKVGKVTRAQLREIAELKMPDLNANDVDAAMRMVAGTARSMGLEVET' A
#
# COMPACT_ATOMS: atom_id res chain seq x y z
N PRO A 1 -3.92 -6.63 10.69
CA PRO A 1 -4.80 -5.49 10.28
C PRO A 1 -4.87 -5.35 8.74
N PRO A 2 -5.92 -4.77 8.13
CA PRO A 2 -6.04 -4.65 6.68
C PRO A 2 -4.93 -3.77 6.06
N ALA A 3 -4.42 -4.16 4.89
CA ALA A 3 -3.35 -3.41 4.19
C ALA A 3 -3.76 -1.95 3.91
N ALA A 4 -5.04 -1.73 3.58
CA ALA A 4 -5.60 -0.40 3.34
C ALA A 4 -5.48 0.55 4.55
N VAL A 5 -5.59 0.04 5.77
CA VAL A 5 -5.48 0.87 6.99
C VAL A 5 -4.02 1.28 7.20
N LEU A 6 -3.09 0.34 7.01
CA LEU A 6 -1.66 0.61 7.13
C LEU A 6 -1.20 1.61 6.06
N LEU A 7 -1.68 1.46 4.82
CA LEU A 7 -1.41 2.39 3.72
C LEU A 7 -1.96 3.79 3.97
N LYS A 8 -3.19 3.93 4.51
CA LYS A 8 -3.74 5.23 4.91
C LYS A 8 -2.86 5.92 5.94
N LYS A 9 -2.39 5.16 6.94
CA LYS A 9 -1.52 5.68 8.00
C LYS A 9 -0.16 6.11 7.44
N ALA A 10 0.45 5.30 6.58
CA ALA A 10 1.72 5.61 5.95
C ALA A 10 1.65 6.82 5.00
N ALA A 11 0.55 6.95 4.24
CA ALA A 11 0.31 8.08 3.34
C ALA A 11 -0.22 9.34 4.06
N GLY A 12 -0.58 9.25 5.35
CA GLY A 12 -1.13 10.36 6.11
C GLY A 12 -2.53 10.80 5.67
N ILE A 13 -3.34 9.90 5.09
CA ILE A 13 -4.65 10.23 4.53
C ILE A 13 -5.81 9.62 5.33
N PRO A 14 -6.94 10.34 5.50
CA PRO A 14 -8.09 9.80 6.21
C PRO A 14 -8.88 8.80 5.36
N LYS A 15 -8.89 8.95 4.03
CA LYS A 15 -9.67 8.12 3.09
C LYS A 15 -8.95 7.95 1.76
N GLY A 16 -9.23 6.84 1.07
CA GLY A 16 -8.74 6.61 -0.30
C GLY A 16 -9.50 7.44 -1.34
N ALA A 17 -9.06 7.37 -2.60
CA ALA A 17 -9.68 8.06 -3.72
C ALA A 17 -11.08 7.53 -4.01
N GLY A 18 -12.02 8.44 -4.29
CA GLY A 18 -13.34 8.06 -4.81
C GLY A 18 -13.27 7.50 -6.23
N VAL A 19 -12.30 7.96 -7.03
CA VAL A 19 -12.02 7.46 -8.38
C VAL A 19 -10.51 7.18 -8.51
N PRO A 20 -10.00 6.02 -8.05
CA PRO A 20 -8.55 5.71 -7.96
C PRO A 20 -7.73 5.84 -9.24
N ASN A 21 -8.40 5.67 -10.38
CA ASN A 21 -7.79 5.74 -11.71
C ASN A 21 -7.61 7.19 -12.21
N ARG A 22 -8.30 8.16 -11.59
CA ARG A 22 -8.25 9.57 -11.97
C ARG A 22 -7.64 10.43 -10.88
N ASP A 23 -8.05 10.21 -9.64
CA ASP A 23 -7.70 11.06 -8.51
C ASP A 23 -6.63 10.36 -7.67
N LYS A 24 -5.43 10.94 -7.61
CA LYS A 24 -4.39 10.51 -6.67
C LYS A 24 -4.52 11.29 -5.38
N VAL A 25 -4.67 10.58 -4.26
CA VAL A 25 -4.97 11.18 -2.96
C VAL A 25 -3.81 11.14 -1.97
N GLY A 26 -2.67 10.58 -2.37
CA GLY A 26 -1.47 10.53 -1.55
C GLY A 26 -0.39 9.71 -2.24
N LYS A 27 0.78 9.62 -1.59
CA LYS A 27 1.91 8.84 -2.06
C LYS A 27 2.46 7.96 -0.95
N VAL A 28 3.03 6.83 -1.34
CA VAL A 28 3.79 5.94 -0.45
C VAL A 28 5.14 5.60 -1.08
N THR A 29 6.17 5.56 -0.25
CA THR A 29 7.53 5.22 -0.68
C THR A 29 7.75 3.71 -0.66
N ARG A 30 8.77 3.22 -1.37
CA ARG A 30 9.18 1.82 -1.29
C ARG A 30 9.56 1.38 0.12
N ALA A 31 10.16 2.25 0.92
CA ALA A 31 10.48 1.94 2.32
C ALA A 31 9.21 1.66 3.13
N GLN A 32 8.19 2.52 2.99
CA GLN A 32 6.90 2.33 3.65
C GLN A 32 6.18 1.07 3.17
N LEU A 33 6.23 0.78 1.87
CA LEU A 33 5.69 -0.47 1.33
C LEU A 33 6.38 -1.70 1.89
N ARG A 34 7.70 -1.65 2.05
CA ARG A 34 8.49 -2.73 2.65
C ARG A 34 8.11 -2.97 4.09
N GLU A 35 8.05 -1.92 4.92
CA GLU A 35 7.64 -2.03 6.32
C GLU A 35 6.23 -2.64 6.45
N ILE A 36 5.29 -2.19 5.61
CA ILE A 36 3.93 -2.73 5.60
C ILE A 36 3.91 -4.20 5.14
N ALA A 37 4.72 -4.54 4.14
CA ALA A 37 4.84 -5.90 3.62
C ALA A 37 5.44 -6.84 4.65
N GLU A 38 6.51 -6.45 5.34
CA GLU A 38 7.14 -7.24 6.41
C GLU A 38 6.19 -7.43 7.59
N LEU A 39 5.50 -6.36 8.02
CA LEU A 39 4.51 -6.44 9.08
C LEU A 39 3.35 -7.38 8.73
N LYS A 40 2.97 -7.41 7.45
CA LYS A 40 1.84 -8.20 6.97
C LYS A 40 2.22 -9.55 6.40
N MET A 41 3.52 -9.86 6.30
CA MET A 41 4.04 -11.11 5.74
C MET A 41 3.39 -12.36 6.34
N PRO A 42 3.13 -12.44 7.67
CA PRO A 42 2.45 -13.60 8.26
C PRO A 42 1.00 -13.79 7.78
N ASP A 43 0.35 -12.72 7.31
CA ASP A 43 -1.02 -12.73 6.79
C ASP A 43 -1.08 -12.93 5.26
N LEU A 44 0.05 -12.87 4.55
CA LEU A 44 0.12 -12.91 3.10
C LEU A 44 0.57 -14.29 2.62
N ASN A 45 0.10 -14.67 1.43
CA ASN A 45 0.58 -15.86 0.72
C ASN A 45 1.80 -15.55 -0.17
N ALA A 46 2.62 -14.58 0.24
CA ALA A 46 3.80 -14.16 -0.50
C ALA A 46 4.99 -15.07 -0.17
N ASN A 47 5.81 -15.40 -1.18
CA ASN A 47 6.99 -16.25 -1.00
C ASN A 47 8.20 -15.45 -0.47
N ASP A 48 8.23 -14.15 -0.73
CA ASP A 48 9.29 -13.24 -0.31
C ASP A 48 8.73 -11.83 -0.07
N VAL A 49 9.56 -10.96 0.51
CA VAL A 49 9.19 -9.58 0.84
C VAL A 49 8.89 -8.76 -0.42
N ASP A 50 9.55 -9.04 -1.55
CA ASP A 50 9.32 -8.32 -2.81
C ASP A 50 7.93 -8.65 -3.39
N ALA A 51 7.51 -9.90 -3.32
CA ALA A 51 6.18 -10.36 -3.68
C ALA A 51 5.12 -9.73 -2.75
N ALA A 52 5.38 -9.71 -1.45
CA ALA A 52 4.51 -9.04 -0.48
C ALA A 52 4.39 -7.53 -0.78
N MET A 53 5.50 -6.86 -1.08
CA MET A 53 5.50 -5.45 -1.50
C MET A 53 4.68 -5.23 -2.76
N ARG A 54 4.73 -6.13 -3.75
CA ARG A 54 3.89 -6.03 -4.96
C ARG A 54 2.40 -6.13 -4.64
N MET A 55 2.01 -7.02 -3.73
CA MET A 55 0.62 -7.15 -3.27
C MET A 55 0.14 -5.87 -2.55
N VAL A 56 0.98 -5.33 -1.66
CA VAL A 56 0.68 -4.08 -0.94
C VAL A 56 0.63 -2.90 -1.93
N ALA A 57 1.55 -2.83 -2.89
CA ALA A 57 1.55 -1.81 -3.94
C ALA A 57 0.30 -1.87 -4.83
N GLY A 58 -0.19 -3.07 -5.15
CA GLY A 58 -1.47 -3.26 -5.83
C GLY A 58 -2.63 -2.64 -5.06
N THR A 59 -2.67 -2.87 -3.74
CA THR A 59 -3.66 -2.27 -2.85
C THR A 59 -3.53 -0.74 -2.79
N ALA A 60 -2.31 -0.21 -2.75
CA ALA A 60 -2.06 1.23 -2.77
C ALA A 60 -2.62 1.86 -4.06
N ARG A 61 -2.33 1.24 -5.22
CA ARG A 61 -2.83 1.70 -6.52
C ARG A 61 -4.35 1.67 -6.61
N SER A 62 -5.00 0.61 -6.13
CA SER A 62 -6.47 0.51 -6.12
C SER A 62 -7.14 1.52 -5.18
N MET A 63 -6.38 2.10 -4.24
CA MET A 63 -6.85 3.17 -3.36
C MET A 63 -6.57 4.58 -3.89
N GLY A 64 -5.91 4.70 -5.05
CA GLY A 64 -5.50 5.99 -5.61
C GLY A 64 -4.26 6.57 -4.92
N LEU A 65 -3.42 5.73 -4.33
CA LEU A 65 -2.09 6.14 -3.86
C LEU A 65 -1.08 6.00 -5.01
N GLU A 66 -0.21 6.98 -5.11
CA GLU A 66 0.97 6.92 -5.96
C GLU A 66 2.07 6.11 -5.25
N VAL A 67 2.71 5.22 -5.98
CA VAL A 67 3.80 4.39 -5.47
C VAL A 67 5.08 4.91 -6.08
N GLU A 68 5.94 5.50 -5.24
CA GLU A 68 7.25 5.99 -5.66
C GLU A 68 8.20 4.77 -5.78
N THR A 69 8.54 4.41 -7.02
CA THR A 69 9.35 3.24 -7.41
C THR A 69 10.84 3.44 -7.24
#